data_AF-A0A7K0I3W6-F1
#
_entry.id   AF-A0A7K0I3W6-F1
#
_cell.length_a   1.000
_cell.length_b   1.000
_cell.length_c   1.000
_cell.angle_alpha   90.00
_cell.angle_beta   90.00
_cell.angle_gamma   90.00
#
_symmetry.space_group_name_H-M   'P 1'
#
loop_
_entity.id
_entity.type
_entity.pdbx_description
1 polymer ?
#
loop_
_entity_poly.entity_id
_entity_poly.type
_entity_poly.pdbx_seq_one_letter_code
_entity_poly.pdbx_strand_id
1 'polypeptide(L)'
;MNAIKNLIEKLCDLVMHGRFSDETEVIANAVSEVMSVVATEELPEKHSTMMQEVSGVNNAGNVVPLAATDTPLQKATRAMMAMEQFLGEQYDLRFNKLTSETEFRKRNLSGACFQPVGQRELNSFCIEARKQGIDCWDRDVSRYVFSDSIPEYHPFSLYMD
;
A
#
# COMPACT_ATOMS: atom_id res chain seq x y z
N MET A 1 -11.96 -20.23 -18.33
CA MET A 1 -11.74 -19.28 -19.45
C MET A 1 -13.04 -18.78 -20.07
N ASN A 2 -14.01 -19.62 -20.44
CA ASN A 2 -15.23 -19.17 -21.13
C ASN A 2 -16.18 -18.29 -20.29
N ALA A 3 -16.27 -18.52 -18.97
CA ALA A 3 -17.14 -17.72 -18.09
C ALA A 3 -16.68 -16.25 -17.99
N ILE A 4 -15.37 -16.03 -17.89
CA ILE A 4 -14.79 -14.68 -17.80
C ILE A 4 -14.98 -13.95 -19.14
N LYS A 5 -14.81 -14.64 -20.26
CA LYS A 5 -15.01 -14.05 -21.59
C LYS A 5 -16.46 -13.63 -21.82
N ASN A 6 -17.44 -14.47 -21.44
CA ASN A 6 -18.87 -14.14 -21.52
C ASN A 6 -19.28 -12.98 -20.61
N LEU A 7 -18.65 -12.85 -19.44
CA LEU A 7 -18.92 -11.74 -18.52
C LEU A 7 -18.42 -10.41 -19.08
N ILE A 8 -17.23 -10.41 -19.69
CA ILE A 8 -16.65 -9.23 -20.35
C ILE A 8 -17.51 -8.81 -21.55
N GLU A 9 -17.95 -9.76 -22.39
CA GLU A 9 -18.81 -9.45 -23.54
C GLU A 9 -20.16 -8.86 -23.11
N LYS A 10 -20.79 -9.39 -22.05
CA LYS A 10 -22.02 -8.83 -21.47
C LYS A 10 -21.84 -7.41 -20.93
N LEU A 11 -20.75 -7.16 -20.20
CA LEU A 11 -20.44 -5.83 -19.65
C LEU A 11 -20.20 -4.82 -20.77
N CYS A 12 -19.52 -5.21 -21.85
CA CYS A 12 -19.31 -4.37 -23.03
C CYS A 12 -20.64 -4.00 -23.72
N ASP A 13 -21.56 -4.96 -23.93
CA ASP A 13 -22.87 -4.68 -24.54
C ASP A 13 -23.72 -3.74 -23.69
N LEU A 14 -23.70 -3.92 -22.38
CA LEU A 14 -24.40 -3.09 -21.40
C LEU A 14 -23.90 -1.63 -21.45
N VAL A 15 -22.58 -1.42 -21.53
CA VAL A 15 -21.95 -0.09 -21.63
C VAL A 15 -22.21 0.55 -23.00
N MET A 16 -22.18 -0.22 -24.09
CA MET A 16 -22.30 0.31 -25.46
C MET A 16 -23.73 0.69 -25.84
N HIS A 17 -24.75 0.06 -25.24
CA HIS A 17 -26.17 0.32 -25.57
C HIS A 17 -26.88 1.29 -24.61
N GLY A 18 -26.16 1.91 -23.66
CA GLY A 18 -26.61 3.09 -22.91
C GLY A 18 -27.91 2.91 -22.12
N ARG A 19 -28.28 1.67 -21.76
CA ARG A 19 -29.49 1.37 -20.99
C ARG A 19 -29.23 1.44 -19.48
N PHE A 20 -28.67 2.56 -19.04
CA PHE A 20 -28.43 2.83 -17.62
C PHE A 20 -29.01 4.19 -17.28
N SER A 21 -30.11 4.17 -16.53
CA SER A 21 -30.78 5.39 -16.08
C SER A 21 -30.16 5.95 -14.79
N ASP A 22 -29.28 5.19 -14.12
CA ASP A 22 -28.64 5.61 -12.87
C ASP A 22 -27.27 4.92 -12.69
N GLU A 23 -26.22 5.69 -12.41
CA GLU A 23 -24.82 5.24 -12.35
C GLU A 23 -24.54 4.28 -11.17
N THR A 24 -25.43 4.26 -10.18
CA THR A 24 -25.31 3.44 -8.96
C THR A 24 -25.71 1.97 -9.17
N GLU A 25 -26.58 1.68 -10.13
CA GLU A 25 -27.12 0.33 -10.38
C GLU A 25 -26.11 -0.55 -11.15
N VAL A 26 -25.25 0.07 -11.97
CA VAL A 26 -24.19 -0.60 -12.75
C VAL A 26 -23.16 -1.26 -11.84
N ILE A 27 -22.77 -0.57 -10.76
CA ILE A 27 -21.73 -1.02 -9.84
C ILE A 27 -22.27 -2.15 -8.95
N ALA A 28 -23.52 -2.06 -8.49
CA ALA A 28 -24.12 -3.08 -7.63
C ALA A 28 -24.28 -4.44 -8.32
N ASN A 29 -24.74 -4.46 -9.57
CA ASN A 29 -24.92 -5.70 -10.33
C ASN A 29 -23.58 -6.36 -10.70
N ALA A 30 -22.56 -5.58 -11.07
CA ALA A 30 -21.23 -6.09 -11.36
C ALA A 30 -20.53 -6.69 -10.12
N VAL A 31 -20.72 -6.08 -8.94
CA VAL A 31 -20.14 -6.58 -7.68
C VAL A 31 -20.80 -7.88 -7.21
N SER A 32 -22.11 -8.06 -7.47
CA SER A 32 -22.85 -9.26 -7.07
C SER A 32 -22.44 -10.52 -7.85
N GLU A 33 -22.20 -10.41 -9.16
CA GLU A 33 -21.75 -11.56 -9.98
C GLU A 33 -20.32 -12.01 -9.62
N VAL A 34 -19.41 -11.07 -9.30
CA VAL A 34 -18.00 -11.39 -8.95
C VAL A 34 -17.87 -12.06 -7.58
N MET A 35 -18.73 -11.71 -6.61
CA MET A 35 -18.67 -12.29 -5.26
C MET A 35 -19.04 -13.79 -5.18
N SER A 36 -19.68 -14.34 -6.21
CA SER A 36 -20.06 -15.76 -6.24
C SER A 36 -18.93 -16.72 -6.64
N VAL A 37 -17.81 -16.21 -7.17
CA VAL A 37 -16.73 -17.02 -7.76
C VAL A 37 -15.58 -17.31 -6.76
N VAL A 38 -15.52 -16.62 -5.63
CA VAL A 38 -14.31 -16.58 -4.77
C VAL A 38 -14.40 -17.47 -3.51
N ALA A 39 -15.48 -18.25 -3.34
CA ALA A 39 -15.74 -18.97 -2.10
C ALA A 39 -15.48 -20.49 -2.20
N THR A 40 -14.22 -20.93 -2.34
CA THR A 40 -13.76 -22.24 -1.87
C THR A 40 -12.23 -22.27 -1.80
N GLU A 41 -11.66 -22.24 -0.59
CA GLU A 41 -10.52 -23.07 -0.16
C GLU A 41 -10.16 -22.72 1.30
N GLU A 42 -10.50 -23.63 2.22
CA GLU A 42 -10.06 -23.62 3.61
C GLU A 42 -8.62 -24.17 3.75
N LEU A 43 -7.80 -23.58 4.63
CA LEU A 43 -6.52 -24.13 5.06
C LEU A 43 -6.64 -24.72 6.48
N PRO A 44 -6.04 -25.90 6.77
CA PRO A 44 -6.07 -26.46 8.11
C PRO A 44 -4.89 -25.99 8.97
N GLU A 45 -5.17 -25.85 10.27
CA GLU A 45 -4.21 -25.56 11.34
C GLU A 45 -3.19 -26.69 11.55
N LYS A 46 -1.95 -26.32 11.94
CA LYS A 46 -1.06 -27.24 12.66
C LYS A 46 -0.18 -26.52 13.67
N HIS A 47 -0.48 -26.77 14.94
CA HIS A 47 0.31 -26.44 16.12
C HIS A 47 1.53 -27.39 16.22
N SER A 48 2.68 -26.93 16.76
CA SER A 48 3.49 -27.66 17.79
C SER A 48 4.97 -27.18 17.90
N THR A 49 5.31 -26.71 19.12
CA THR A 49 6.50 -27.01 19.93
C THR A 49 7.85 -26.29 19.73
N MET A 50 8.29 -25.69 20.84
CA MET A 50 9.62 -25.15 21.16
C MET A 50 10.72 -26.22 21.12
N MET A 51 11.91 -25.85 20.62
CA MET A 51 13.19 -26.44 21.07
C MET A 51 14.29 -25.36 21.08
N GLN A 52 15.06 -25.39 22.15
CA GLN A 52 16.24 -24.59 22.44
C GLN A 52 17.42 -25.57 22.59
N GLU A 53 18.57 -25.25 22.00
CA GLU A 53 19.95 -25.69 22.37
C GLU A 53 20.92 -25.01 21.37
N VAL A 54 21.79 -24.08 21.76
CA VAL A 54 23.09 -24.17 22.44
C VAL A 54 24.26 -24.65 21.54
N SER A 55 25.23 -23.73 21.44
CA SER A 55 26.70 -23.81 21.21
C SER A 55 27.31 -24.47 19.95
N GLY A 56 28.17 -23.69 19.30
CA GLY A 56 29.21 -24.15 18.39
C GLY A 56 30.21 -23.02 18.15
N VAL A 57 31.36 -23.07 18.82
CA VAL A 57 32.52 -22.24 18.51
C VAL A 57 33.34 -22.91 17.41
N ASN A 58 33.65 -22.17 16.35
CA ASN A 58 34.65 -22.57 15.38
C ASN A 58 35.36 -21.35 14.80
N ASN A 59 36.54 -21.09 15.36
CA ASN A 59 37.59 -20.29 14.75
C ASN A 59 38.17 -21.06 13.55
N ALA A 60 38.08 -20.49 12.36
CA ALA A 60 38.98 -20.79 11.26
C ALA A 60 39.20 -19.50 10.46
N GLY A 61 40.41 -18.97 10.54
CA GLY A 61 40.81 -17.71 9.91
C GLY A 61 40.88 -17.80 8.40
N ASN A 62 39.76 -17.54 7.72
CA ASN A 62 39.73 -17.20 6.30
C ASN A 62 39.38 -15.73 6.13
N VAL A 63 40.34 -14.93 5.66
CA VAL A 63 40.10 -13.57 5.14
C VAL A 63 39.48 -13.68 3.75
N VAL A 64 38.16 -13.84 3.70
CA VAL A 64 37.36 -13.66 2.49
C VAL A 64 37.23 -12.15 2.22
N PRO A 65 37.29 -11.66 0.97
CA PRO A 65 37.14 -10.24 0.68
C PRO A 65 35.82 -9.73 1.29
N LEU A 66 35.89 -8.64 2.05
CA LEU A 66 34.77 -8.03 2.74
C LEU A 66 33.80 -7.41 1.72
N ALA A 67 32.99 -8.25 1.07
CA ALA A 67 31.71 -7.84 0.55
C ALA A 67 30.89 -7.45 1.79
N ALA A 68 30.91 -6.17 2.13
CA ALA A 68 30.33 -5.65 3.36
C ALA A 68 28.85 -6.00 3.41
N THR A 69 28.50 -7.05 4.15
CA THR A 69 27.12 -7.40 4.44
C THR A 69 26.55 -6.25 5.25
N ASP A 70 25.51 -5.61 4.74
CA ASP A 70 24.93 -4.45 5.41
C ASP A 70 24.56 -4.77 6.85
N THR A 71 24.96 -3.87 7.74
CA THR A 71 24.53 -3.90 9.13
C THR A 71 22.99 -3.83 9.19
N PRO A 72 22.37 -4.39 10.23
CA PRO A 72 20.91 -4.28 10.42
C PRO A 72 20.40 -2.84 10.36
N LEU A 73 21.20 -1.88 10.87
CA LEU A 73 20.88 -0.46 10.82
C LEU A 73 20.86 0.06 9.37
N GLN A 74 21.87 -0.25 8.57
CA GLN A 74 21.92 0.16 7.16
C GLN A 74 20.76 -0.43 6.35
N LYS A 75 20.36 -1.67 6.64
CA LYS A 75 19.19 -2.29 6.03
C LYS A 75 17.90 -1.52 6.38
N ALA A 76 17.70 -1.21 7.66
CA ALA A 76 16.56 -0.44 8.11
C ALA A 76 16.52 0.97 7.48
N THR A 77 17.65 1.67 7.45
CA THR A 77 17.75 2.99 6.81
C THR A 77 17.38 2.93 5.33
N ARG A 78 17.86 1.94 4.58
CA ARG A 78 17.50 1.79 3.16
C ARG A 78 16.02 1.45 2.97
N ALA A 79 15.44 0.60 3.81
CA ALA A 79 14.02 0.29 3.76
C ALA A 79 13.17 1.55 3.98
N MET A 80 13.58 2.40 4.94
CA MET A 80 12.93 3.68 5.20
C MET A 80 13.03 4.63 4.00
N MET A 81 14.23 4.83 3.43
CA MET A 81 14.42 5.68 2.25
C MET A 81 13.62 5.19 1.03
N ALA A 82 13.58 3.87 0.81
CA ALA A 82 12.80 3.28 -0.29
C ALA A 82 11.29 3.47 -0.07
N MET A 83 10.81 3.36 1.17
CA MET A 83 9.43 3.64 1.54
C MET A 83 9.07 5.11 1.29
N GLU A 84 9.91 6.06 1.72
CA GLU A 84 9.70 7.50 1.50
C GLU A 84 9.63 7.82 0.01
N GLN A 85 10.57 7.28 -0.78
CA GLN A 85 10.59 7.45 -2.23
C GLN A 85 9.31 6.88 -2.87
N PHE A 86 8.93 5.66 -2.53
CA PHE A 86 7.71 5.03 -3.06
C PHE A 86 6.46 5.86 -2.77
N LEU A 87 6.29 6.31 -1.51
CA LEU A 87 5.15 7.14 -1.14
C LEU A 87 5.17 8.47 -1.90
N GLY A 88 6.34 9.11 -2.02
CA GLY A 88 6.52 10.34 -2.77
C GLY A 88 6.32 10.19 -4.27
N GLU A 89 6.44 8.99 -4.85
CA GLU A 89 6.18 8.71 -6.27
C GLU A 89 4.69 8.43 -6.54
N GLN A 90 4.02 7.68 -5.65
CA GLN A 90 2.64 7.24 -5.84
C GLN A 90 1.60 8.26 -5.34
N TYR A 91 1.97 9.05 -4.34
CA TYR A 91 1.06 9.92 -3.61
C TYR A 91 1.56 11.35 -3.56
N ASP A 92 0.62 12.29 -3.60
CA ASP A 92 0.87 13.64 -3.11
C ASP A 92 0.39 13.68 -1.66
N LEU A 93 1.31 13.89 -0.72
CA LEU A 93 1.05 14.02 0.71
C LEU A 93 1.26 15.46 1.15
N ARG A 94 0.39 15.97 2.02
CA ARG A 94 0.55 17.29 2.62
C ARG A 94 -0.13 17.36 3.99
N PHE A 95 0.40 18.18 4.87
CA PHE A 95 -0.19 18.45 6.17
C PHE A 95 -1.05 19.70 6.10
N ASN A 96 -2.36 19.55 6.21
CA ASN A 96 -3.30 20.66 6.13
C ASN A 96 -3.34 21.41 7.46
N LYS A 97 -2.78 22.63 7.50
CA LYS A 97 -2.71 23.45 8.71
C LYS A 97 -4.08 23.91 9.22
N LEU A 98 -5.09 23.97 8.36
CA LEU A 98 -6.43 24.38 8.75
C LEU A 98 -7.14 23.26 9.53
N THR A 99 -6.99 22.01 9.09
CA THR A 99 -7.61 20.85 9.74
C THR A 99 -6.69 20.16 10.75
N SER A 100 -5.39 20.47 10.73
CA SER A 100 -4.34 19.76 11.48
C SER A 100 -4.25 18.27 11.16
N GLU A 101 -4.50 17.89 9.91
CA GLU A 101 -4.47 16.50 9.44
C GLU A 101 -3.54 16.34 8.23
N THR A 102 -2.87 15.18 8.15
CA THR A 102 -2.21 14.76 6.91
C THR A 102 -3.27 14.27 5.93
N GLU A 103 -3.23 14.79 4.70
CA GLU A 103 -4.10 14.39 3.61
C GLU A 103 -3.27 13.92 2.41
N PHE A 104 -3.89 13.07 1.60
CA PHE A 104 -3.25 12.44 0.46
C PHE A 104 -4.14 12.44 -0.78
N ARG A 105 -3.53 12.30 -1.95
CA ARG A 105 -4.18 11.84 -3.17
C ARG A 105 -3.23 10.97 -3.98
N LYS A 106 -3.76 10.07 -4.82
CA LYS A 106 -2.93 9.31 -5.78
C LYS A 106 -2.49 10.23 -6.92
N ARG A 107 -1.19 10.24 -7.24
CA ARG A 107 -0.63 11.06 -8.31
C ARG A 107 -1.11 10.63 -9.70
N ASN A 108 -1.33 9.34 -9.90
CA ASN A 108 -1.71 8.76 -11.19
C ASN A 108 -3.22 8.81 -11.48
N LEU A 109 -4.01 9.45 -10.62
CA LEU A 109 -5.46 9.57 -10.78
C LEU A 109 -5.83 11.04 -11.03
N SER A 110 -6.10 11.37 -12.29
CA SER A 110 -6.56 12.71 -12.69
C SER A 110 -7.85 13.09 -11.95
N GLY A 111 -7.89 14.31 -11.40
CA GLY A 111 -9.06 14.82 -10.68
C GLY A 111 -9.24 14.27 -9.27
N ALA A 112 -8.30 13.49 -8.73
CA ALA A 112 -8.37 13.04 -7.36
C ALA A 112 -8.31 14.22 -6.36
N CYS A 113 -9.32 14.28 -5.49
CA CYS A 113 -9.34 15.19 -4.36
C CYS A 113 -8.40 14.69 -3.26
N PHE A 114 -7.87 15.62 -2.45
CA PHE A 114 -7.19 15.25 -1.22
C PHE A 114 -8.19 14.69 -0.21
N GLN A 115 -7.79 13.63 0.48
CA GLN A 115 -8.58 12.96 1.52
C GLN A 115 -7.72 12.79 2.78
N PRO A 116 -8.30 12.84 3.99
CA PRO A 116 -7.54 12.65 5.23
C PRO A 116 -6.92 11.25 5.28
N VAL A 117 -5.72 11.15 5.86
CA VAL A 117 -5.05 9.87 6.08
C VAL A 117 -5.50 9.27 7.40
N GLY A 118 -6.26 8.17 7.33
CA GLY A 118 -6.62 7.35 8.48
C GLY A 118 -5.84 6.04 8.54
N GLN A 119 -6.21 5.18 9.50
CA GLN A 119 -5.58 3.87 9.67
C GLN A 119 -5.74 2.98 8.43
N ARG A 120 -6.88 3.08 7.72
CA ARG A 120 -7.15 2.28 6.52
C ARG A 120 -6.17 2.62 5.40
N GLU A 121 -5.86 3.91 5.26
CA GLU A 121 -4.96 4.44 4.24
C GLU A 121 -3.52 4.07 4.58
N LEU A 122 -3.10 4.19 5.84
CA LEU A 122 -1.79 3.72 6.31
C LEU A 122 -1.57 2.22 6.04
N ASN A 123 -2.58 1.39 6.31
CA ASN A 123 -2.50 -0.04 6.03
C ASN A 123 -2.35 -0.29 4.52
N SER A 124 -3.06 0.50 3.70
CA SER A 124 -2.99 0.40 2.24
C SER A 124 -1.60 0.81 1.73
N PHE A 125 -1.03 1.91 2.25
CA PHE A 125 0.32 2.35 1.94
C PHE A 125 1.37 1.27 2.25
N CYS A 126 1.27 0.63 3.42
CA CYS A 126 2.18 -0.45 3.77
C CYS A 126 2.04 -1.67 2.83
N ILE A 127 0.82 -2.13 2.58
CA ILE A 127 0.57 -3.28 1.69
C ILE A 127 1.07 -2.99 0.27
N GLU A 128 0.84 -1.79 -0.26
CA GLU A 128 1.30 -1.42 -1.59
C GLU A 128 2.83 -1.33 -1.67
N ALA A 129 3.49 -0.73 -0.69
CA ALA A 129 4.96 -0.67 -0.62
C ALA A 129 5.57 -2.08 -0.53
N ARG A 130 4.99 -2.96 0.30
CA ARG A 130 5.36 -4.37 0.43
C ARG A 130 5.25 -5.13 -0.89
N LYS A 131 4.20 -4.87 -1.68
CA LYS A 131 4.02 -5.45 -3.02
C LYS A 131 5.12 -5.02 -4.00
N GLN A 132 5.75 -3.86 -3.77
CA GLN A 132 6.93 -3.41 -4.53
C GLN A 132 8.26 -3.93 -3.98
N GLY A 133 8.24 -4.83 -2.99
CA GLY A 133 9.44 -5.43 -2.40
C GLY A 133 10.11 -4.57 -1.32
N ILE A 134 9.43 -3.54 -0.81
CA ILE A 134 9.96 -2.68 0.26
C ILE A 134 9.62 -3.31 1.61
N ASP A 135 10.63 -3.60 2.42
CA ASP A 135 10.46 -4.16 3.78
C ASP A 135 10.08 -3.08 4.81
N CYS A 136 9.01 -2.32 4.53
CA CYS A 136 8.54 -1.29 5.45
C CYS A 136 7.68 -1.90 6.58
N TRP A 137 7.83 -1.36 7.78
CA TRP A 137 6.96 -1.69 8.91
C TRP A 137 5.81 -0.69 8.96
N ASP A 138 4.61 -1.14 9.37
CA ASP A 138 3.42 -0.28 9.52
C ASP A 138 3.73 0.97 10.35
N ARG A 139 4.54 0.79 11.41
CA ARG A 139 4.93 1.87 12.29
C ARG A 139 5.86 2.88 11.62
N ASP A 140 6.69 2.48 10.67
CA ASP A 140 7.57 3.40 9.96
C ASP A 140 6.77 4.23 8.95
N VAL A 141 5.79 3.62 8.28
CA VAL A 141 4.83 4.35 7.42
C VAL A 141 4.08 5.40 8.24
N SER A 142 3.50 4.99 9.38
CA SER A 142 2.75 5.90 10.25
C SER A 142 3.61 7.04 10.80
N ARG A 143 4.84 6.73 11.26
CA ARG A 143 5.78 7.75 11.74
C ARG A 143 6.14 8.75 10.66
N TYR A 144 6.42 8.28 9.45
CA TYR A 144 6.75 9.16 8.33
C TYR A 144 5.58 10.10 8.00
N VAL A 145 4.39 9.54 7.79
CA VAL A 145 3.19 10.28 7.38
C VAL A 145 2.69 11.30 8.42
N PHE A 146 2.93 11.04 9.71
CA PHE A 146 2.57 11.95 10.80
C PHE A 146 3.77 12.69 11.41
N SER A 147 4.87 12.81 10.66
CA SER A 147 6.02 13.63 11.04
C SER A 147 6.08 14.91 10.22
N ASP A 148 6.95 15.82 10.65
CA ASP A 148 7.31 17.04 9.93
C ASP A 148 8.03 16.79 8.58
N SER A 149 8.22 15.52 8.20
CA SER A 149 8.69 15.13 6.87
C SER A 149 7.64 15.43 5.78
N ILE A 150 6.36 15.50 6.16
CA ILE A 150 5.28 15.87 5.25
C ILE A 150 5.18 17.40 5.16
N PRO A 151 5.20 17.99 3.95
CA PRO A 151 5.17 19.44 3.80
C PRO A 151 3.83 20.03 4.26
N GLU A 152 3.91 21.16 4.97
CA GLU A 152 2.72 21.91 5.37
C GLU A 152 2.04 22.56 4.17
N TYR A 153 0.71 22.60 4.22
CA TYR A 153 -0.16 23.25 3.25
C TYR A 153 -1.22 24.08 4.00
N HIS A 154 -1.41 25.32 3.56
CA HIS A 154 -2.49 26.16 4.06
C HIS A 154 -3.50 26.42 2.91
N PRO A 155 -4.79 26.07 3.07
CA PRO A 155 -5.80 26.24 2.01
C PRO A 155 -5.94 27.67 1.49
N PHE A 156 -5.59 28.66 2.30
CA PHE A 156 -5.67 30.08 1.94
C PHE A 156 -4.36 30.69 1.43
N SER A 157 -3.28 29.91 1.24
CA SER A 157 -2.00 30.46 0.77
C SER A 157 -2.14 31.26 -0.52
N LEU A 158 -3.02 30.83 -1.44
CA LEU A 158 -3.26 31.53 -2.71
C LEU A 158 -3.99 32.88 -2.59
N TYR A 159 -4.54 33.21 -1.41
CA TYR A 159 -5.33 34.42 -1.17
C TYR A 159 -4.66 35.40 -0.20
N MET A 160 -3.54 35.01 0.42
CA MET A 160 -2.91 35.75 1.52
C MET A 160 -1.58 36.41 1.12
N ASP A 161 -1.19 36.31 -0.16
CA ASP A 161 -0.02 36.97 -0.76
C ASP A 161 -0.39 38.32 -1.39
#